data_AF-B5TTU4-F1
#
_entry.id   AF-B5TTU4-F1
#
_cell.length_a   1.000
_cell.length_b   1.000
_cell.length_c   1.000
_cell.angle_alpha   90.00
_cell.angle_beta   90.00
_cell.angle_gamma   90.00
#
_symmetry.space_group_name_H-M   'P 1'
#
loop_
_entity.id
_entity.type
_entity.pdbx_description
1 polymer ?
#
loop_
_entity_poly.entity_id
_entity_poly.type
_entity_poly.pdbx_seq_one_letter_code
_entity_poly.pdbx_strand_id
1 'polypeptide(L)'
;KGAVTSVKNQGQCGASYAFSAMASLEGAWALANGKLTALSEQNIVDCSVAYGNHACHGGNMYNAFKYVVANEGVDTEQAYAFVGKQFSATMIKNFRGAQMTGGGQISKGSEDSLL
;
A
#
# COMPACT_ATOMS: atom_id res chain seq x y z
N LYS A 1 5.94 -20.23 -1.60
CA LYS A 1 5.99 -19.10 -2.56
C LYS A 1 6.49 -17.86 -1.81
N GLY A 2 7.61 -17.27 -2.22
CA GLY A 2 8.24 -16.11 -1.57
C GLY A 2 7.62 -14.78 -2.01
N ALA A 3 6.34 -14.58 -1.67
CA ALA A 3 5.54 -13.41 -2.06
C ALA A 3 5.15 -12.53 -0.87
N VAL A 4 5.84 -12.67 0.26
CA VAL A 4 5.58 -11.93 1.49
C VAL A 4 6.91 -11.35 1.96
N THR A 5 6.96 -10.03 2.17
CA THR A 5 8.15 -9.37 2.72
C THR A 5 8.32 -9.70 4.21
N SER A 6 9.40 -9.21 4.82
CA SER A 6 9.52 -9.25 6.27
C SER A 6 8.38 -8.49 6.96
N VAL A 7 8.05 -8.89 8.18
CA VAL A 7 7.11 -8.16 9.05
C VAL A 7 7.63 -6.75 9.28
N LYS A 8 6.73 -5.76 9.17
CA LYS A 8 7.00 -4.34 9.42
C LYS A 8 6.31 -3.87 10.71
N ASN A 9 6.58 -2.64 11.16
CA ASN A 9 6.03 -2.10 12.42
C ASN A 9 5.42 -0.69 12.20
N GLN A 10 4.10 -0.57 12.38
CA GLN A 10 3.39 0.71 12.23
C GLN A 10 3.56 1.68 13.42
N GLY A 11 4.13 1.21 14.53
CA GLY A 11 4.28 1.98 15.76
C GLY A 11 2.94 2.47 16.30
N GLN A 12 2.89 3.74 16.72
CA GLN A 12 1.69 4.39 17.26
C GLN A 12 0.82 5.07 16.18
N CYS A 13 1.20 4.95 14.90
CA CYS A 13 0.43 5.50 13.79
C CYS A 13 -0.69 4.51 13.41
N GLY A 14 -1.92 5.00 13.26
CA GLY A 14 -3.07 4.23 12.76
C GLY A 14 -3.00 3.93 11.26
N ALA A 15 -1.84 3.47 10.77
CA ALA A 15 -1.54 3.21 9.36
C ALA A 15 -1.75 1.75 8.95
N SER A 16 -2.42 0.91 9.75
CA SER A 16 -2.63 -0.52 9.44
C SER A 16 -3.24 -0.75 8.05
N TYR A 17 -4.13 0.14 7.60
CA TYR A 17 -4.70 0.10 6.25
C TYR A 17 -3.63 0.29 5.15
N ALA A 18 -2.61 1.12 5.38
CA ALA A 18 -1.51 1.32 4.45
C ALA A 18 -0.64 0.07 4.37
N PHE A 19 -0.26 -0.51 5.52
CA PHE A 19 0.48 -1.78 5.59
C PHE A 19 -0.28 -2.92 4.91
N SER A 20 -1.59 -3.02 5.17
CA SER A 20 -2.43 -4.05 4.55
C SER A 20 -2.52 -3.88 3.03
N ALA A 21 -2.68 -2.65 2.54
CA ALA A 21 -2.71 -2.36 1.11
C ALA A 21 -1.36 -2.67 0.45
N MET A 22 -0.24 -2.22 1.04
CA MET A 22 1.09 -2.46 0.50
C MET A 22 1.41 -3.96 0.47
N ALA A 23 1.23 -4.69 1.58
CA ALA A 23 1.47 -6.14 1.61
C ALA A 23 0.64 -6.90 0.55
N SER A 24 -0.61 -6.49 0.33
CA SER A 24 -1.46 -7.09 -0.72
C SER A 24 -0.90 -6.84 -2.12
N LEU A 25 -0.46 -5.60 -2.39
CA LEU A 25 0.13 -5.24 -3.67
C LEU A 25 1.51 -5.86 -3.88
N GLU A 26 2.35 -5.93 -2.85
CA GLU A 26 3.64 -6.61 -2.86
C GLU A 26 3.50 -8.07 -3.30
N GLY A 27 2.55 -8.78 -2.69
CA GLY A 27 2.27 -10.18 -3.02
C GLY A 27 1.74 -10.36 -4.44
N ALA A 28 0.74 -9.56 -4.84
CA ALA A 28 0.19 -9.60 -6.19
C ALA A 28 1.27 -9.27 -7.26
N TRP A 29 2.08 -8.26 -7.00
CA TRP A 29 3.17 -7.85 -7.89
C TRP A 29 4.25 -8.92 -8.00
N ALA A 30 4.64 -9.54 -6.88
CA ALA A 30 5.62 -10.62 -6.85
C ALA A 30 5.13 -11.85 -7.62
N LEU A 31 3.85 -12.20 -7.50
CA LEU A 31 3.26 -13.33 -8.24
C LEU A 31 3.15 -13.04 -9.74
N ALA A 32 2.84 -11.81 -10.13
CA ALA A 32 2.69 -11.42 -11.53
C ALA A 32 4.03 -11.20 -12.25
N ASN A 33 5.03 -10.62 -11.56
CA ASN A 33 6.28 -10.17 -12.19
C ASN A 33 7.53 -10.93 -11.72
N GLY A 34 7.38 -11.86 -10.76
CA GLY A 34 8.49 -12.65 -10.21
C GLY A 34 9.45 -11.88 -9.30
N LYS A 35 9.15 -10.61 -8.97
CA LYS A 35 9.98 -9.76 -8.12
C LYS A 35 9.23 -9.31 -6.87
N LEU A 36 9.69 -9.77 -5.71
CA LEU A 36 9.23 -9.26 -4.41
C LEU A 36 9.95 -7.94 -4.11
N THR A 37 9.18 -6.86 -4.02
CA THR A 37 9.67 -5.50 -3.73
C THR A 37 8.94 -4.99 -2.51
N ALA A 38 9.64 -4.49 -1.49
CA ALA A 38 8.99 -3.80 -0.38
C ALA A 38 8.50 -2.41 -0.82
N LEU A 39 7.22 -2.12 -0.60
CA LEU A 39 6.54 -0.89 -0.99
C LEU A 39 6.35 0.03 0.21
N SER A 40 6.26 1.33 -0.07
CA SER A 40 6.22 2.38 0.95
C SER A 40 4.81 2.57 1.52
N GLU A 41 4.64 2.24 2.80
CA GLU A 41 3.43 2.64 3.54
C GLU A 41 3.37 4.14 3.77
N GLN A 42 4.53 4.79 3.93
CA GLN A 42 4.60 6.23 4.15
C GLN A 42 4.02 7.01 2.96
N ASN A 43 4.27 6.52 1.74
CA ASN A 43 3.71 7.11 0.55
C ASN A 43 2.18 7.08 0.55
N ILE A 44 1.58 6.00 1.07
CA ILE A 44 0.12 5.94 1.25
C ILE A 44 -0.34 6.89 2.35
N VAL A 45 0.35 6.92 3.50
CA VAL A 45 0.02 7.81 4.63
C VAL A 45 0.00 9.27 4.20
N ASP A 46 0.94 9.70 3.36
CA ASP A 46 1.08 11.09 2.95
C ASP A 46 0.20 11.45 1.75
N CYS A 47 0.12 10.57 0.74
CA CYS A 47 -0.44 10.95 -0.57
C CYS A 47 -1.89 10.51 -0.79
N SER A 48 -2.41 9.55 -0.02
CA SER A 48 -3.77 9.01 -0.25
C SER A 48 -4.89 9.78 0.47
N VAL A 49 -4.57 10.91 1.10
CA VAL A 49 -5.56 11.72 1.85
C VAL A 49 -6.66 12.26 0.95
N ALA A 50 -6.32 12.71 -0.26
CA ALA A 50 -7.29 13.16 -1.26
C ALA A 50 -8.26 12.04 -1.73
N TYR A 51 -7.93 10.77 -1.42
CA TYR A 51 -8.74 9.60 -1.75
C TYR A 51 -9.57 9.11 -0.55
N GLY A 52 -9.62 9.88 0.54
CA GLY A 52 -10.46 9.60 1.72
C GLY A 52 -9.76 8.84 2.85
N ASN A 53 -8.44 8.76 2.83
CA ASN A 53 -7.66 8.26 3.97
C ASN A 53 -7.25 9.40 4.90
N HIS A 54 -6.95 9.09 6.17
CA HIS A 54 -6.69 10.09 7.20
C HIS A 54 -5.30 9.91 7.83
N ALA A 55 -4.31 9.50 7.02
CA ALA A 55 -2.93 9.30 7.44
C ALA A 55 -2.84 8.40 8.69
N CYS A 56 -2.31 8.88 9.81
CA CYS A 56 -2.21 8.12 11.07
C CYS A 56 -3.53 7.99 11.85
N HIS A 57 -4.63 8.57 11.37
CA HIS A 57 -5.95 8.48 12.02
C HIS A 57 -6.85 7.40 11.39
N GLY A 58 -6.27 6.53 10.55
CA GLY A 58 -6.97 5.44 9.89
C GLY A 58 -7.27 5.71 8.41
N GLY A 59 -7.81 4.70 7.76
CA GLY A 59 -8.07 4.71 6.33
C GLY A 59 -8.59 3.37 5.85
N ASN A 60 -8.67 3.22 4.54
CA ASN A 60 -9.20 2.04 3.86
C ASN A 60 -8.25 1.59 2.75
N MET A 61 -8.02 0.27 2.67
CA MET A 61 -7.13 -0.33 1.67
C MET A 61 -7.59 -0.04 0.24
N TYR A 62 -8.90 -0.05 -0.01
CA TYR A 62 -9.45 0.25 -1.34
C TYR A 62 -9.20 1.69 -1.76
N ASN A 63 -9.24 2.65 -0.82
CA ASN A 63 -8.87 4.04 -1.10
C ASN A 63 -7.37 4.17 -1.41
N ALA A 64 -6.53 3.42 -0.70
CA ALA A 64 -5.11 3.34 -1.03
C ALA A 64 -4.89 2.78 -2.45
N PHE A 65 -5.60 1.72 -2.84
CA PHE A 65 -5.53 1.18 -4.21
C PHE A 65 -5.99 2.17 -5.28
N LYS A 66 -7.08 2.92 -5.04
CA LYS A 66 -7.51 4.00 -5.96
C LYS A 66 -6.41 5.02 -6.17
N TYR A 67 -5.72 5.42 -5.09
CA TYR A 67 -4.55 6.29 -5.18
C TYR A 67 -3.46 5.65 -6.04
N VAL A 68 -3.06 4.40 -5.78
CA VAL A 68 -1.98 3.73 -6.53
C VAL A 68 -2.31 3.64 -8.03
N VAL A 69 -3.56 3.33 -8.38
CA VAL A 69 -4.02 3.31 -9.79
C VAL A 69 -3.88 4.70 -10.42
N ALA A 70 -4.45 5.73 -9.78
CA ALA A 70 -4.45 7.09 -10.31
C ALA A 70 -3.05 7.72 -10.35
N ASN A 71 -2.17 7.31 -9.46
CA ASN A 71 -0.80 7.75 -9.36
C ASN A 71 0.17 6.95 -10.25
N GLU A 72 -0.32 5.94 -10.97
CA GLU A 72 0.46 5.04 -11.81
C GLU A 72 1.58 4.31 -11.04
N GLY A 73 1.30 3.97 -9.79
CA GLY A 73 2.20 3.22 -8.92
C GLY A 73 2.40 3.82 -7.54
N VAL A 74 3.33 3.21 -6.82
CA VAL A 74 3.71 3.56 -5.44
C VAL A 74 5.22 3.38 -5.27
N ASP A 75 5.84 4.20 -4.42
CA ASP A 75 7.28 4.15 -4.19
C ASP A 75 7.71 2.90 -3.40
N THR A 76 8.97 2.51 -3.53
CA THR A 76 9.59 1.47 -2.68
C THR A 76 9.79 1.96 -1.25
N GLU A 77 9.77 1.04 -0.28
CA GLU A 77 10.10 1.35 1.12
C GLU A 77 11.50 1.93 1.27
N GLN A 78 12.46 1.48 0.45
CA GLN A 78 13.83 2.00 0.47
C GLN A 78 13.91 3.49 0.10
N ALA A 79 13.10 3.92 -0.88
CA ALA A 79 13.11 5.30 -1.36
C ALA A 79 12.27 6.23 -0.50
N TYR A 80 11.21 5.70 0.12
CA TYR A 80 10.28 6.48 0.93
C TYR A 80 9.95 5.69 2.21
N ALA A 81 10.88 5.72 3.16
CA ALA A 81 10.82 4.93 4.38
C ALA A 81 9.68 5.36 5.32
N PHE A 82 9.15 4.39 6.08
CA PHE A 82 8.13 4.64 7.10
C PHE A 82 8.66 5.44 8.29
N VAL A 83 7.95 6.54 8.60
CA VAL A 83 8.26 7.42 9.74
C VAL A 83 7.13 7.41 10.78
N GLY A 84 5.90 7.01 10.39
CA GLY A 84 4.77 6.91 11.33
C GLY A 84 4.16 8.26 11.72
N LYS A 85 4.25 9.23 10.82
CA LYS A 85 3.59 10.55 10.94
C LYS A 85 3.22 11.03 9.54
N GLN A 86 2.19 11.84 9.42
CA GLN A 86 1.84 12.49 8.16
C GLN A 86 2.80 13.65 7.84
N PHE A 87 3.28 13.67 6.60
CA PHE A 87 4.03 14.76 5.98
C PHE A 87 3.32 15.25 4.71
N SER A 88 3.94 16.22 4.04
CA SER A 88 3.48 16.66 2.73
C SER A 88 3.66 15.54 1.70
N ALA A 89 2.60 15.28 0.93
CA ALA A 89 2.59 14.30 -0.14
C ALA A 89 3.73 14.54 -1.15
N THR A 90 4.72 13.63 -1.19
CA THR A 90 5.90 13.77 -2.06
C THR A 90 6.20 12.46 -2.79
N MET A 91 5.62 12.25 -3.97
CA MET A 91 6.00 11.10 -4.80
C MET A 91 7.39 11.27 -5.41
N ILE A 92 8.23 10.25 -5.30
CA ILE A 92 9.54 10.23 -5.92
C ILE A 92 9.47 9.43 -7.22
N LYS A 93 9.04 10.09 -8.30
CA LYS A 93 8.71 9.46 -9.61
C LYS A 93 9.70 8.39 -10.12
N ASN A 94 10.99 8.52 -9.80
CA ASN A 94 12.04 7.59 -10.24
C ASN A 94 12.18 6.32 -9.37
N PHE A 95 11.41 6.18 -8.30
CA PHE A 95 11.50 5.07 -7.34
C PHE A 95 10.21 4.26 -7.19
N ARG A 96 9.39 4.24 -8.25
CA ARG A 96 8.18 3.40 -8.32
C ARG A 96 8.55 1.92 -8.17
N GLY A 97 8.01 1.29 -7.14
CA GLY A 97 8.26 -0.12 -6.79
C GLY A 97 7.28 -1.10 -7.44
N ALA A 98 6.01 -0.69 -7.56
CA ALA A 98 4.94 -1.50 -8.14
C ALA A 98 3.82 -0.60 -8.69
N GLN A 99 2.98 -1.20 -9.55
CA GLN A 99 1.82 -0.56 -10.16
C GLN A 99 0.63 -1.52 -10.10
N MET A 100 -0.58 -0.99 -10.21
CA MET A 100 -1.80 -1.80 -10.32
C MET A 100 -2.83 -1.10 -11.20
N THR A 101 -3.72 -1.90 -11.81
CA THR A 101 -4.81 -1.41 -12.67
C THR A 101 -6.16 -1.33 -11.94
N GLY A 102 -6.28 -1.98 -10.78
CA GLY A 102 -7.50 -1.97 -9.97
C GLY A 102 -7.44 -2.96 -8.81
N GLY A 103 -8.39 -2.85 -7.89
CA GLY A 103 -8.59 -3.79 -6.78
C GLY A 103 -10.05 -4.28 -6.75
N GLY A 104 -10.26 -5.53 -6.38
CA GLY A 104 -11.59 -6.11 -6.20
C GLY A 104 -12.05 -6.05 -4.74
N GLN A 105 -13.36 -6.06 -4.52
CA GLN A 105 -13.96 -6.30 -3.21
C GLN A 105 -14.63 -7.67 -3.22
N ILE A 106 -14.34 -8.48 -2.21
CA ILE A 106 -15.01 -9.77 -2.00
C ILE A 106 -16.34 -9.57 -1.29
N SER A 107 -17.28 -10.48 -1.53
CA SER A 107 -18.60 -10.48 -0.91
C SER A 107 -18.49 -10.49 0.61
N LYS A 108 -19.16 -9.54 1.27
CA LYS A 108 -19.11 -9.40 2.73
C LYS A 108 -19.55 -10.70 3.42
N GLY A 109 -18.69 -11.22 4.29
CA GLY A 109 -18.96 -12.43 5.09
C GLY A 109 -18.78 -13.76 4.35
N SER A 110 -18.34 -13.74 3.09
CA SER A 110 -18.08 -14.95 2.32
C SER A 110 -16.63 -15.41 2.50
N GLU A 111 -16.40 -16.42 3.34
CA GLU A 111 -15.09 -17.07 3.47
C GLU A 111 -14.72 -17.85 2.20
N ASP A 112 -15.71 -18.41 1.50
CA ASP A 112 -15.50 -19.11 0.22
C ASP A 112 -14.94 -18.18 -0.87
N SER A 113 -15.29 -16.90 -0.84
CA SER A 113 -14.76 -15.90 -1.79
C SER A 113 -13.38 -15.35 -1.38
N LEU A 114 -12.91 -15.68 -0.18
CA LEU A 114 -11.61 -15.25 0.35
C LEU A 114 -10.50 -16.26 0.04
N LEU A 115 -10.86 -17.53 -0.20
CA LEU A 115 -9.96 -18.65 -0.47
C LEU A 115 -9.72 -18.86 -1.98
#